data_AF-A0A1M5IDF4-F1
#
_entry.id   AF-A0A1M5IDF4-F1
#
_cell.length_a   1.000
_cell.length_b   1.000
_cell.length_c   1.000
_cell.angle_alpha   90.00
_cell.angle_beta   90.00
_cell.angle_gamma   90.00
#
_symmetry.space_group_name_H-M   'P 1'
#
loop_
_entity.id
_entity.type
_entity.pdbx_description
1 polymer ?
#
loop_
_entity_poly.entity_id
_entity_poly.type
_entity_poly.pdbx_seq_one_letter_code
_entity_poly.pdbx_strand_id
1 'polypeptide(L)'
;MQKFDTPAPISAVLDIPAGRVQIVAAERADTVVEVLPADAAKSRDVKAAEQTTVACGEGVLRIKTPTRNQLLGPSGAVEVTVHLPAGSRVEAKAAAAEFRAVGRLGDVAFDGAHGVVEVDEAAGVRLAAHAGDVSVGRLGGPAEISTQKGDIRIAEAVHGTVVLRTEYGAISIGAAHGVSASLDAGTSYGRIRNALRNTEGAAAQLDIRATTSYGDISAHSLPGDSANSTGAAVAPADDTAPVAAGQERPELQQAVQAVVDAGFASVEMRVRDERGEWVGRAGVSELGGTAEPPVNGQVWAGSVIKTFTATLVLQLVAEGRIELDGPVADHLPELGLDERITVRMLLRHTSGLYNYTGELDADGTFVMGLPSQGKAWVDNRFHTYRPEELVRFALSKPARFEPGTDQSYSNTNYTLALLLIEKVTGRSYAEEMRRRILEPLGLSDTVVSATSPDLPGPHAHGYYRFEDAGEWKVVDVSRQNPSLLAGAGDLITTAKDLSTFVSALLGGELLPAPLLIEMLTPHGKLGLGLGLWVQDLGPDGTIVHHNGGAPGGYGALMISTLDGSRTLTASLTTGEVDPAAVFPTALAELIRTVFATGQAGSTDEAAEQARPTS
;
A
#
# COMPACT_ATOMS: atom_id res chain seq x y z
N MET A 1 4.74 -36.31 12.94
CA MET A 1 3.44 -36.31 13.66
C MET A 1 3.56 -37.10 14.96
N GLN A 2 3.18 -36.51 16.09
CA GLN A 2 3.16 -37.12 17.42
C GLN A 2 1.74 -37.10 17.96
N LYS A 3 1.31 -38.16 18.65
CA LYS A 3 -0.05 -38.31 19.19
C LYS A 3 0.01 -38.65 20.67
N PHE A 4 -0.84 -38.00 21.47
CA PHE A 4 -0.95 -38.17 22.91
C PHE A 4 -2.41 -38.41 23.29
N ASP A 5 -2.68 -39.32 24.23
CA ASP A 5 -4.03 -39.51 24.77
C ASP A 5 -4.35 -38.41 25.77
N THR A 6 -5.36 -37.61 25.46
CA THR A 6 -5.76 -36.41 26.20
C THR A 6 -7.28 -36.33 26.24
N PRO A 7 -7.96 -37.19 27.03
CA PRO A 7 -9.42 -37.27 27.07
C PRO A 7 -10.08 -36.04 27.72
N ALA A 8 -9.29 -35.14 28.30
CA ALA A 8 -9.72 -33.89 28.90
C ALA A 8 -8.93 -32.71 28.31
N PRO A 9 -9.48 -31.48 28.37
CA PRO A 9 -8.78 -30.27 27.93
C PRO A 9 -7.40 -30.11 28.57
N ILE A 10 -6.42 -29.69 27.78
CA ILE A 10 -5.01 -29.55 28.21
C ILE A 10 -4.57 -28.09 28.23
N SER A 11 -3.34 -27.84 28.72
CA SER A 11 -2.63 -26.58 28.53
C SER A 11 -1.52 -26.77 27.51
N ALA A 12 -1.57 -26.05 26.39
CA ALA A 12 -0.55 -26.08 25.35
C ALA A 12 0.36 -24.85 25.47
N VAL A 13 1.65 -25.07 25.71
CA VAL A 13 2.68 -24.03 25.82
C VAL A 13 3.63 -24.14 24.63
N LEU A 14 3.69 -23.11 23.79
CA LEU A 14 4.47 -23.07 22.56
C LEU A 14 5.50 -21.93 22.61
N ASP A 15 6.75 -22.25 22.28
CA ASP A 15 7.85 -21.28 22.13
C ASP A 15 8.48 -21.48 20.75
N ILE A 16 7.97 -20.72 19.78
CA ILE A 16 8.23 -20.87 18.35
C ILE A 16 8.81 -19.56 17.79
N PRO A 17 10.13 -19.44 17.61
CA PRO A 17 10.75 -18.16 17.23
C PRO A 17 10.26 -17.58 15.90
N ALA A 18 10.01 -18.43 14.90
CA ALA A 18 9.57 -17.99 13.57
C ALA A 18 8.77 -19.09 12.84
N GLY A 19 7.81 -18.68 12.01
CA GLY A 19 7.07 -19.57 11.11
C GLY A 19 5.55 -19.43 11.22
N ARG A 20 4.83 -20.54 11.42
CA ARG A 20 3.37 -20.56 11.55
C ARG A 20 2.93 -21.48 12.66
N VAL A 21 1.98 -21.04 13.46
CA VAL A 21 1.33 -21.84 14.50
C VAL A 21 -0.15 -21.95 14.20
N GLN A 22 -0.62 -23.18 14.00
CA GLN A 22 -2.03 -23.48 13.81
C GLN A 22 -2.55 -24.36 14.95
N ILE A 23 -3.53 -23.87 15.70
CA ILE A 23 -4.25 -24.62 16.72
C ILE A 23 -5.64 -24.97 16.20
N VAL A 24 -6.04 -26.22 16.35
CA VAL A 24 -7.37 -26.71 15.97
C VAL A 24 -8.00 -27.41 17.16
N ALA A 25 -8.96 -26.75 17.79
CA ALA A 25 -9.74 -27.27 18.91
C ALA A 25 -11.02 -27.93 18.43
N ALA A 26 -11.23 -29.19 18.78
CA ALA A 26 -12.41 -29.95 18.39
C ALA A 26 -12.83 -30.91 19.51
N GLU A 27 -14.03 -31.49 19.39
CA GLU A 27 -14.44 -32.60 20.26
C GLU A 27 -13.61 -33.84 19.92
N ARG A 28 -12.55 -34.08 20.69
CA ARG A 28 -11.59 -35.17 20.51
C ARG A 28 -10.98 -35.58 21.85
N ALA A 29 -10.52 -36.83 21.93
CA ALA A 29 -9.93 -37.41 23.14
C ALA A 29 -8.40 -37.57 23.05
N ASP A 30 -7.79 -36.98 22.03
CA ASP A 30 -6.36 -37.05 21.76
C ASP A 30 -5.81 -35.69 21.33
N THR A 31 -4.50 -35.51 21.48
CA THR A 31 -3.76 -34.35 21.01
C THR A 31 -2.77 -34.81 19.94
N VAL A 32 -2.82 -34.20 18.77
CA VAL A 32 -1.92 -34.50 17.65
C VAL A 32 -1.10 -33.26 17.34
N VAL A 33 0.23 -33.44 17.30
CA VAL A 33 1.18 -32.39 16.96
C VAL A 33 1.92 -32.76 15.68
N GLU A 34 1.89 -31.87 14.73
CA GLU A 34 2.68 -31.92 13.52
C GLU A 34 3.65 -30.73 13.52
N VAL A 35 4.92 -31.03 13.23
CA VAL A 35 5.97 -30.03 13.08
C VAL A 35 6.61 -30.29 11.72
N LEU A 36 6.53 -29.29 10.84
CA LEU A 36 7.11 -29.31 9.51
C LEU A 36 8.07 -28.13 9.35
N PRO A 37 9.07 -28.24 8.48
CA PRO A 37 9.81 -27.05 8.05
C PRO A 37 8.86 -26.10 7.32
N ALA A 38 8.96 -24.79 7.58
CA ALA A 38 8.19 -23.82 6.82
C ALA A 38 8.52 -23.85 5.31
N ASP A 39 9.78 -24.19 4.98
CA ASP A 39 10.23 -24.44 3.61
C ASP A 39 11.15 -25.66 3.58
N ALA A 40 10.68 -26.76 2.98
CA ALA A 40 11.43 -28.01 2.89
C ALA A 40 12.70 -27.89 2.01
N ALA A 41 12.82 -26.87 1.16
CA ALA A 41 14.03 -26.61 0.37
C ALA A 41 15.12 -25.88 1.17
N LYS A 42 14.78 -25.30 2.33
CA LYS A 42 15.73 -24.58 3.19
C LYS A 42 16.27 -25.49 4.29
N SER A 43 17.54 -25.86 4.19
CA SER A 43 18.22 -26.71 5.19
C SER A 43 18.12 -26.18 6.63
N ARG A 44 17.99 -24.86 6.81
CA ARG A 44 17.81 -24.23 8.12
C ARG A 44 16.42 -24.48 8.72
N ASP A 45 15.37 -24.53 7.89
CA ASP A 45 13.98 -24.76 8.32
C ASP A 45 13.78 -26.24 8.61
N VAL A 46 14.34 -27.10 7.74
CA VAL A 46 14.43 -28.56 7.98
C VAL A 46 15.10 -28.83 9.34
N LYS A 47 16.25 -28.21 9.58
CA LYS A 47 16.97 -28.37 10.85
C LYS A 47 16.20 -27.80 12.04
N ALA A 48 15.50 -26.68 11.88
CA ALA A 48 14.67 -26.12 12.95
C ALA A 48 13.54 -27.08 13.32
N ALA A 49 12.83 -27.65 12.33
CA ALA A 49 11.78 -28.63 12.55
C ALA A 49 12.29 -29.93 13.19
N GLU A 50 13.45 -30.43 12.77
CA GLU A 50 14.11 -31.60 13.39
C GLU A 50 14.52 -31.35 14.85
N GLN A 51 14.85 -30.11 15.19
CA GLN A 51 15.30 -29.72 16.53
C GLN A 51 14.15 -29.29 17.46
N THR A 52 12.93 -29.12 16.93
CA THR A 52 11.75 -28.80 17.73
C THR A 52 11.41 -29.97 18.65
N THR A 53 11.38 -29.69 19.94
CA THR A 53 10.98 -30.68 20.95
C THR A 53 9.49 -30.57 21.21
N VAL A 54 8.80 -31.71 21.24
CA VAL A 54 7.38 -31.83 21.61
C VAL A 54 7.31 -32.81 22.78
N ALA A 55 6.69 -32.39 23.88
CA ALA A 55 6.49 -33.24 25.05
C ALA A 55 5.10 -32.97 25.64
N CYS A 56 4.34 -34.01 25.94
CA CYS A 56 3.05 -33.91 26.62
C CYS A 56 3.09 -34.74 27.90
N GLY A 57 2.80 -34.12 29.04
CA GLY A 57 2.79 -34.78 30.34
C GLY A 57 1.99 -33.98 31.36
N GLU A 58 1.30 -34.68 32.26
CA GLU A 58 0.48 -34.07 33.33
C GLU A 58 -0.57 -33.05 32.80
N GLY A 59 -1.13 -33.30 31.61
CA GLY A 59 -2.11 -32.40 30.98
C GLY A 59 -1.49 -31.13 30.38
N VAL A 60 -0.16 -31.05 30.24
CA VAL A 60 0.55 -29.94 29.63
C VAL A 60 1.32 -30.40 28.40
N LEU A 61 0.99 -29.85 27.24
CA LEU A 61 1.76 -29.96 26.00
C LEU A 61 2.79 -28.84 25.96
N ARG A 62 4.07 -29.16 25.71
CA ARG A 62 5.15 -28.20 25.51
C ARG A 62 5.78 -28.42 24.15
N ILE A 63 5.81 -27.36 23.33
CA ILE A 63 6.50 -27.33 22.04
C ILE A 63 7.54 -26.23 22.10
N LYS A 64 8.79 -26.55 21.81
CA LYS A 64 9.88 -25.58 21.83
C LYS A 64 10.81 -25.78 20.65
N THR A 65 11.06 -24.70 19.92
CA THR A 65 12.07 -24.67 18.86
C THR A 65 13.30 -23.90 19.36
N PRO A 66 14.49 -24.51 19.39
CA PRO A 66 15.68 -23.87 19.94
C PRO A 66 16.15 -22.71 19.07
N THR A 67 16.43 -21.56 19.70
CA THR A 67 17.11 -20.42 19.06
C THR A 67 18.63 -20.59 19.12
N ARG A 68 19.34 -20.35 18.01
CA ARG A 68 20.80 -20.18 18.01
C ARG A 68 21.14 -18.71 18.24
N ASN A 69 22.33 -18.44 18.80
CA ASN A 69 22.84 -17.08 19.00
C ASN A 69 22.70 -16.24 17.72
N GLN A 70 22.05 -15.09 17.86
CA GLN A 70 21.73 -14.12 16.79
C GLN A 70 22.97 -13.54 16.07
N LEU A 71 24.19 -13.82 16.55
CA LEU A 71 25.45 -13.44 15.90
C LEU A 71 25.80 -14.23 14.63
N LEU A 72 25.09 -15.32 14.31
CA LEU A 72 25.41 -16.23 13.19
C LEU A 72 24.29 -16.34 12.13
N GLY A 73 23.33 -15.41 12.13
CA GLY A 73 22.23 -15.35 11.16
C GLY A 73 20.85 -15.79 11.71
N PRO A 74 19.77 -15.65 10.91
CA PRO A 74 18.40 -15.91 11.34
C PRO A 74 18.15 -17.39 11.65
N SER A 75 17.35 -17.66 12.70
CA SER A 75 16.87 -19.01 13.01
C SER A 75 15.93 -19.54 11.91
N GLY A 76 15.94 -20.85 11.66
CA GLY A 76 14.98 -21.46 10.73
C GLY A 76 13.54 -21.34 11.20
N ALA A 77 12.59 -21.37 10.26
CA ALA A 77 11.17 -21.25 10.50
C ALA A 77 10.46 -22.62 10.45
N VAL A 78 9.44 -22.79 11.28
CA VAL A 78 8.67 -24.05 11.40
C VAL A 78 7.17 -23.81 11.27
N GLU A 79 6.46 -24.76 10.68
CA GLU A 79 5.01 -24.83 10.71
C GLU A 79 4.60 -25.87 11.76
N VAL A 80 3.88 -25.41 12.79
CA VAL A 80 3.43 -26.25 13.90
C VAL A 80 1.91 -26.28 13.90
N THR A 81 1.35 -27.46 13.65
CA THR A 81 -0.09 -27.71 13.72
C THR A 81 -0.40 -28.56 14.94
N VAL A 82 -1.24 -28.06 15.84
CA VAL A 82 -1.68 -28.77 17.05
C VAL A 82 -3.19 -28.95 16.97
N HIS A 83 -3.63 -30.19 16.89
CA HIS A 83 -5.03 -30.51 17.15
C HIS A 83 -5.20 -30.97 18.59
N LEU A 84 -6.15 -30.39 19.32
CA LEU A 84 -6.35 -30.65 20.75
C LEU A 84 -7.84 -30.65 21.15
N PRO A 85 -8.21 -31.18 22.33
CA PRO A 85 -9.59 -31.17 22.81
C PRO A 85 -10.15 -29.76 23.00
N ALA A 86 -11.41 -29.54 22.63
CA ALA A 86 -12.11 -28.28 22.83
C ALA A 86 -12.06 -27.82 24.31
N GLY A 87 -11.91 -26.52 24.53
CA GLY A 87 -11.73 -25.92 25.86
C GLY A 87 -10.29 -25.95 26.39
N SER A 88 -9.32 -26.47 25.61
CA SER A 88 -7.90 -26.42 26.01
C SER A 88 -7.39 -24.99 26.03
N ARG A 89 -6.42 -24.73 26.91
CA ARG A 89 -5.73 -23.44 27.05
C ARG A 89 -4.50 -23.41 26.15
N VAL A 90 -4.19 -22.25 25.61
CA VAL A 90 -2.99 -22.05 24.76
C VAL A 90 -2.19 -20.88 25.31
N GLU A 91 -0.90 -21.08 25.50
CA GLU A 91 0.09 -20.04 25.75
C GLU A 91 1.16 -20.16 24.66
N ALA A 92 1.27 -19.17 23.79
CA ALA A 92 2.19 -19.20 22.67
C ALA A 92 3.07 -17.95 22.63
N LYS A 93 4.37 -18.16 22.47
CA LYS A 93 5.35 -17.10 22.22
C LYS A 93 5.93 -17.29 20.83
N ALA A 94 5.81 -16.25 20.00
CA ALA A 94 6.37 -16.32 18.65
C ALA A 94 6.85 -14.97 18.12
N ALA A 95 8.17 -14.82 18.00
CA ALA A 95 8.77 -13.55 17.61
C ALA A 95 8.41 -13.14 16.16
N ALA A 96 8.36 -14.08 15.22
CA ALA A 96 7.98 -13.79 13.82
C ALA A 96 7.12 -14.93 13.24
N ALA A 97 5.92 -15.12 13.78
CA ALA A 97 5.02 -16.16 13.30
C ALA A 97 3.56 -15.72 13.21
N GLU A 98 2.87 -16.22 12.19
CA GLU A 98 1.41 -16.19 12.11
C GLU A 98 0.82 -17.13 13.17
N PHE A 99 -0.23 -16.68 13.87
CA PHE A 99 -0.94 -17.50 14.84
C PHE A 99 -2.41 -17.63 14.44
N ARG A 100 -2.85 -18.86 14.23
CA ARG A 100 -4.24 -19.17 13.88
C ARG A 100 -4.80 -20.21 14.83
N ALA A 101 -5.92 -19.91 15.46
CA ALA A 101 -6.64 -20.80 16.34
C ALA A 101 -8.08 -20.98 15.84
N VAL A 102 -8.48 -22.22 15.56
CA VAL A 102 -9.82 -22.56 15.06
C VAL A 102 -10.53 -23.46 16.06
N GLY A 103 -11.83 -23.23 16.27
CA GLY A 103 -12.66 -23.95 17.22
C GLY A 103 -12.60 -23.40 18.65
N ARG A 104 -13.41 -23.99 19.53
CA ARG A 104 -13.64 -23.50 20.90
C ARG A 104 -12.45 -23.77 21.82
N LEU A 105 -11.68 -22.72 22.12
CA LEU A 105 -10.59 -22.75 23.09
C LEU A 105 -11.02 -22.25 24.47
N GLY A 106 -10.22 -22.59 25.48
CA GLY A 106 -10.27 -21.97 26.80
C GLY A 106 -9.62 -20.58 26.78
N ASP A 107 -8.68 -20.35 27.69
CA ASP A 107 -7.88 -19.11 27.68
C ASP A 107 -6.75 -19.20 26.65
N VAL A 108 -6.60 -18.15 25.84
CA VAL A 108 -5.53 -18.01 24.85
C VAL A 108 -4.64 -16.83 25.25
N ALA A 109 -3.36 -17.12 25.50
CA ALA A 109 -2.30 -16.14 25.69
C ALA A 109 -1.33 -16.21 24.52
N PHE A 110 -1.09 -15.09 23.85
CA PHE A 110 -0.12 -14.99 22.77
C PHE A 110 0.74 -13.75 22.94
N ASP A 111 2.05 -13.92 22.75
CA ASP A 111 3.04 -12.84 22.76
C ASP A 111 3.91 -13.00 21.51
N GLY A 112 3.78 -12.09 20.55
CA GLY A 112 4.52 -12.17 19.30
C GLY A 112 4.83 -10.82 18.67
N ALA A 113 5.83 -10.78 17.77
CA ALA A 113 6.24 -9.50 17.18
C ALA A 113 5.61 -9.24 15.80
N HIS A 114 5.45 -10.24 14.92
CA HIS A 114 5.00 -9.99 13.55
C HIS A 114 4.07 -11.09 13.01
N GLY A 115 2.91 -10.71 12.47
CA GLY A 115 1.98 -11.60 11.76
C GLY A 115 0.51 -11.42 12.14
N VAL A 116 -0.39 -11.97 11.31
CA VAL A 116 -1.84 -11.98 11.60
C VAL A 116 -2.14 -12.95 12.74
N VAL A 117 -3.00 -12.53 13.66
CA VAL A 117 -3.49 -13.34 14.78
C VAL A 117 -4.99 -13.56 14.61
N GLU A 118 -5.40 -14.78 14.28
CA GLU A 118 -6.82 -15.14 14.17
C GLU A 118 -7.20 -16.14 15.26
N VAL A 119 -8.25 -15.83 16.03
CA VAL A 119 -8.84 -16.73 17.03
C VAL A 119 -10.32 -16.87 16.75
N ASP A 120 -10.77 -18.07 16.42
CA ASP A 120 -12.18 -18.34 16.10
C ASP A 120 -13.09 -18.19 17.32
N GLU A 121 -12.86 -18.97 18.39
CA GLU A 121 -13.62 -18.87 19.64
C GLU A 121 -12.72 -19.12 20.87
N ALA A 122 -12.81 -18.26 21.88
CA ALA A 122 -12.05 -18.40 23.13
C ALA A 122 -12.84 -17.94 24.36
N ALA A 123 -12.61 -18.61 25.49
CA ALA A 123 -13.19 -18.24 26.78
C ALA A 123 -12.57 -16.96 27.37
N GLY A 124 -11.30 -16.69 27.05
CA GLY A 124 -10.57 -15.50 27.46
C GLY A 124 -9.31 -15.32 26.62
N VAL A 125 -8.89 -14.07 26.42
CA VAL A 125 -7.84 -13.76 25.44
C VAL A 125 -6.85 -12.72 26.00
N ARG A 126 -5.55 -13.03 25.99
CA ARG A 126 -4.48 -12.06 26.24
C ARG A 126 -3.51 -12.08 25.07
N LEU A 127 -3.52 -11.05 24.23
CA LEU A 127 -2.70 -11.00 23.02
C LEU A 127 -1.84 -9.74 23.04
N ALA A 128 -0.53 -9.90 22.84
CA ALA A 128 0.39 -8.83 22.55
C ALA A 128 1.03 -9.07 21.19
N ALA A 129 0.86 -8.13 20.27
CA ALA A 129 1.49 -8.11 18.96
C ALA A 129 2.34 -6.83 18.79
N HIS A 130 3.46 -6.86 18.07
CA HIS A 130 4.12 -5.61 17.66
C HIS A 130 3.51 -5.07 16.36
N ALA A 131 3.37 -5.90 15.31
CA ALA A 131 2.72 -5.51 14.06
C ALA A 131 1.93 -6.67 13.44
N GLY A 132 0.64 -6.43 13.18
CA GLY A 132 -0.30 -7.36 12.54
C GLY A 132 -1.73 -7.19 13.05
N ASP A 133 -2.70 -7.55 12.21
CA ASP A 133 -4.12 -7.52 12.55
C ASP A 133 -4.48 -8.66 13.50
N VAL A 134 -5.35 -8.34 14.46
CA VAL A 134 -5.85 -9.29 15.45
C VAL A 134 -7.36 -9.44 15.24
N SER A 135 -7.80 -10.65 14.93
CA SER A 135 -9.23 -10.98 14.83
C SER A 135 -9.62 -12.05 15.84
N VAL A 136 -10.71 -11.81 16.56
CA VAL A 136 -11.38 -12.79 17.42
C VAL A 136 -12.81 -12.94 16.93
N GLY A 137 -13.24 -14.16 16.62
CA GLY A 137 -14.61 -14.45 16.22
C GLY A 137 -15.57 -14.28 17.40
N ARG A 138 -15.58 -15.25 18.32
CA ARG A 138 -16.42 -15.25 19.52
C ARG A 138 -15.59 -15.25 20.81
N LEU A 139 -15.75 -14.20 21.61
CA LEU A 139 -15.10 -14.01 22.90
C LEU A 139 -16.10 -14.25 24.05
N GLY A 140 -15.90 -15.34 24.78
CA GLY A 140 -16.77 -15.77 25.89
C GLY A 140 -16.49 -15.10 27.23
N GLY A 141 -15.46 -14.26 27.36
CA GLY A 141 -15.03 -13.72 28.65
C GLY A 141 -14.06 -12.54 28.52
N PRO A 142 -13.20 -12.27 29.53
CA PRO A 142 -12.34 -11.10 29.54
C PRO A 142 -11.27 -11.17 28.44
N ALA A 143 -10.88 -9.99 27.93
CA ALA A 143 -9.79 -9.88 26.98
C ALA A 143 -8.86 -8.69 27.25
N GLU A 144 -7.59 -8.88 26.92
CA GLU A 144 -6.55 -7.85 26.91
C GLU A 144 -5.76 -8.00 25.61
N ILE A 145 -6.01 -7.12 24.65
CA ILE A 145 -5.39 -7.18 23.32
C ILE A 145 -4.64 -5.87 23.08
N SER A 146 -3.34 -5.97 22.80
CA SER A 146 -2.50 -4.83 22.43
C SER A 146 -1.73 -5.12 21.14
N THR A 147 -1.75 -4.18 20.20
CA THR A 147 -0.84 -4.16 19.03
C THR A 147 -0.18 -2.78 18.89
N GLN A 148 1.02 -2.65 18.33
CA GLN A 148 1.52 -1.30 17.98
C GLN A 148 0.96 -0.86 16.62
N LYS A 149 0.88 -1.78 15.65
CA LYS A 149 0.35 -1.51 14.31
C LYS A 149 -0.52 -2.67 13.83
N GLY A 150 -1.77 -2.40 13.51
CA GLY A 150 -2.75 -3.37 13.02
C GLY A 150 -4.13 -3.13 13.62
N ASP A 151 -5.15 -3.62 12.92
CA ASP A 151 -6.53 -3.53 13.34
C ASP A 151 -6.85 -4.59 14.41
N ILE A 152 -7.73 -4.24 15.34
CA ILE A 152 -8.27 -5.19 16.33
C ILE A 152 -9.76 -5.37 16.07
N ARG A 153 -10.17 -6.59 15.73
CA ARG A 153 -11.57 -6.95 15.49
C ARG A 153 -12.03 -8.04 16.44
N ILE A 154 -13.09 -7.77 17.20
CA ILE A 154 -13.84 -8.80 17.93
C ILE A 154 -15.23 -8.85 17.30
N ALA A 155 -15.56 -9.96 16.61
CA ALA A 155 -16.85 -10.07 15.93
C ALA A 155 -18.00 -10.20 16.93
N GLU A 156 -17.82 -10.94 18.01
CA GLU A 156 -18.82 -11.13 19.06
C GLU A 156 -18.19 -11.26 20.46
N ALA A 157 -18.57 -10.40 21.40
CA ALA A 157 -18.16 -10.43 22.80
C ALA A 157 -19.37 -10.62 23.72
N VAL A 158 -19.26 -11.59 24.64
CA VAL A 158 -20.40 -12.05 25.47
C VAL A 158 -20.46 -11.36 26.83
N HIS A 159 -19.37 -11.35 27.61
CA HIS A 159 -19.33 -10.72 28.93
C HIS A 159 -17.89 -10.48 29.42
N GLY A 160 -17.72 -9.71 30.49
CA GLY A 160 -16.43 -9.46 31.13
C GLY A 160 -15.80 -8.12 30.74
N THR A 161 -14.56 -7.90 31.15
CA THR A 161 -13.81 -6.68 30.81
C THR A 161 -12.93 -6.93 29.59
N VAL A 162 -13.05 -6.09 28.57
CA VAL A 162 -12.34 -6.17 27.30
C VAL A 162 -11.51 -4.90 27.11
N VAL A 163 -10.19 -5.03 27.17
CA VAL A 163 -9.23 -3.93 26.99
C VAL A 163 -8.53 -4.09 25.65
N LEU A 164 -8.71 -3.13 24.75
CA LEU A 164 -8.18 -3.13 23.40
C LEU A 164 -7.29 -1.91 23.21
N ARG A 165 -6.05 -2.11 22.78
CA ARG A 165 -5.09 -1.02 22.56
C ARG A 165 -4.37 -1.20 21.23
N THR A 166 -4.38 -0.18 20.39
CA THR A 166 -3.50 -0.12 19.22
C THR A 166 -2.84 1.26 19.11
N GLU A 167 -1.60 1.38 18.65
CA GLU A 167 -1.07 2.73 18.34
C GLU A 167 -1.57 3.18 16.96
N TYR A 168 -1.55 2.28 15.97
CA TYR A 168 -2.00 2.52 14.60
C TYR A 168 -2.91 1.39 14.13
N GLY A 169 -4.21 1.66 14.00
CA GLY A 169 -5.21 0.70 13.54
C GLY A 169 -6.60 1.00 14.10
N ALA A 170 -7.62 0.50 13.42
CA ALA A 170 -9.01 0.57 13.85
C ALA A 170 -9.31 -0.51 14.90
N ILE A 171 -10.23 -0.20 15.80
CA ILE A 171 -10.79 -1.14 16.77
C ILE A 171 -12.26 -1.34 16.45
N SER A 172 -12.70 -2.58 16.23
CA SER A 172 -14.10 -2.93 16.04
C SER A 172 -14.52 -4.03 17.00
N ILE A 173 -15.62 -3.83 17.72
CA ILE A 173 -16.17 -4.80 18.66
C ILE A 173 -17.68 -4.94 18.50
N GLY A 174 -18.15 -6.17 18.31
CA GLY A 174 -19.56 -6.55 18.36
C GLY A 174 -19.93 -7.07 19.76
N ALA A 175 -20.91 -6.48 20.42
CA ALA A 175 -21.52 -7.06 21.61
C ALA A 175 -22.56 -8.12 21.20
N ALA A 176 -22.51 -9.30 21.82
CA ALA A 176 -23.45 -10.39 21.54
C ALA A 176 -24.90 -9.95 21.75
N HIS A 177 -25.81 -10.63 21.04
CA HIS A 177 -27.23 -10.28 21.10
C HIS A 177 -27.77 -10.29 22.54
N GLY A 178 -28.45 -9.21 22.95
CA GLY A 178 -29.05 -9.06 24.27
C GLY A 178 -28.07 -8.71 25.40
N VAL A 179 -26.78 -8.51 25.09
CA VAL A 179 -25.77 -8.11 26.07
C VAL A 179 -25.77 -6.59 26.25
N SER A 180 -25.97 -6.13 27.48
CA SER A 180 -25.73 -4.73 27.85
C SER A 180 -24.23 -4.48 28.04
N ALA A 181 -23.70 -3.44 27.41
CA ALA A 181 -22.28 -3.09 27.42
C ALA A 181 -22.02 -1.62 27.77
N SER A 182 -20.91 -1.36 28.45
CA SER A 182 -20.31 -0.03 28.59
C SER A 182 -19.13 0.13 27.64
N LEU A 183 -18.91 1.36 27.16
CA LEU A 183 -17.78 1.71 26.32
C LEU A 183 -17.05 2.92 26.91
N ASP A 184 -15.80 2.70 27.29
CA ASP A 184 -14.78 3.72 27.50
C ASP A 184 -13.85 3.71 26.28
N ALA A 185 -13.95 4.71 25.43
CA ALA A 185 -13.21 4.78 24.18
C ALA A 185 -12.41 6.08 24.08
N GLY A 186 -11.14 5.97 23.69
CA GLY A 186 -10.26 7.10 23.46
C GLY A 186 -9.51 6.96 22.16
N THR A 187 -9.64 7.94 21.26
CA THR A 187 -8.78 8.04 20.08
C THR A 187 -8.14 9.42 20.02
N SER A 188 -6.84 9.49 19.74
CA SER A 188 -6.17 10.79 19.51
C SER A 188 -6.48 11.32 18.10
N TYR A 189 -6.53 10.43 17.11
CA TYR A 189 -6.81 10.74 15.71
C TYR A 189 -7.71 9.65 15.10
N GLY A 190 -9.02 9.91 15.06
CA GLY A 190 -10.04 8.97 14.55
C GLY A 190 -11.43 9.29 15.09
N ARG A 191 -12.43 8.46 14.78
CA ARG A 191 -13.82 8.62 15.24
C ARG A 191 -14.24 7.48 16.16
N ILE A 192 -15.06 7.80 17.15
CA ILE A 192 -15.71 6.82 18.03
C ILE A 192 -17.17 6.67 17.59
N ARG A 193 -17.54 5.48 17.13
CA ARG A 193 -18.93 5.12 16.82
C ARG A 193 -19.44 4.15 17.87
N ASN A 194 -20.46 4.57 18.61
CA ASN A 194 -21.14 3.73 19.58
C ASN A 194 -22.57 3.46 19.11
N ALA A 195 -22.83 2.23 18.70
CA ALA A 195 -24.14 1.70 18.34
C ALA A 195 -24.54 0.52 19.27
N LEU A 196 -24.04 0.52 20.50
CA LEU A 196 -24.42 -0.46 21.53
C LEU A 196 -25.88 -0.22 21.97
N ARG A 197 -26.62 -1.31 22.13
CA ARG A 197 -28.00 -1.33 22.59
C ARG A 197 -28.05 -1.99 23.96
N ASN A 198 -28.41 -1.21 24.97
CA ASN A 198 -28.53 -1.69 26.35
C ASN A 198 -30.00 -1.84 26.74
N THR A 199 -30.30 -2.88 27.52
CA THR A 199 -31.64 -3.05 28.10
C THR A 199 -31.80 -2.09 29.28
N GLU A 200 -32.89 -1.32 29.33
CA GLU A 200 -33.16 -0.37 30.42
C GLU A 200 -33.10 -1.06 31.80
N GLY A 201 -32.33 -0.50 32.73
CA GLY A 201 -32.21 -1.00 34.11
C GLY A 201 -31.27 -2.20 34.32
N ALA A 202 -30.67 -2.76 33.26
CA ALA A 202 -29.69 -3.83 33.39
C ALA A 202 -28.26 -3.27 33.55
N ALA A 203 -27.50 -3.81 34.51
CA ALA A 203 -26.07 -3.51 34.64
C ALA A 203 -25.30 -3.99 33.41
N ALA A 204 -24.24 -3.27 33.02
CA ALA A 204 -23.36 -3.69 31.93
C ALA A 204 -22.70 -5.04 32.28
N GLN A 205 -22.91 -6.03 31.43
CA GLN A 205 -22.29 -7.36 31.53
C GLN A 205 -20.95 -7.40 30.78
N LEU A 206 -20.74 -6.46 29.86
CA LEU A 206 -19.53 -6.29 29.06
C LEU A 206 -18.97 -4.87 29.28
N ASP A 207 -17.76 -4.75 29.82
CA ASP A 207 -17.07 -3.47 29.99
C ASP A 207 -15.95 -3.34 28.96
N ILE A 208 -16.13 -2.45 27.98
CA ILE A 208 -15.21 -2.27 26.86
C ILE A 208 -14.35 -1.05 27.11
N ARG A 209 -13.02 -1.22 27.09
CA ARG A 209 -12.04 -0.14 27.09
C ARG A 209 -11.21 -0.20 25.83
N ALA A 210 -11.42 0.73 24.92
CA ALA A 210 -10.75 0.75 23.63
C ALA A 210 -9.93 2.04 23.48
N THR A 211 -8.63 1.93 23.25
CA THR A 211 -7.79 3.11 23.00
C THR A 211 -6.95 2.92 21.75
N THR A 212 -7.01 3.89 20.84
CA THR A 212 -6.10 3.96 19.69
C THR A 212 -5.44 5.34 19.59
N SER A 213 -4.19 5.43 19.15
CA SER A 213 -3.62 6.75 18.84
C SER A 213 -4.08 7.22 17.45
N TYR A 214 -4.14 6.31 16.47
CA TYR A 214 -4.53 6.56 15.09
C TYR A 214 -5.46 5.45 14.58
N GLY A 215 -6.75 5.77 14.42
CA GLY A 215 -7.77 4.85 13.91
C GLY A 215 -9.16 5.03 14.52
N ASP A 216 -10.17 4.46 13.86
CA ASP A 216 -11.55 4.50 14.31
C ASP A 216 -11.83 3.45 15.40
N ILE A 217 -12.70 3.77 16.35
CA ILE A 217 -13.24 2.81 17.33
C ILE A 217 -14.73 2.64 17.04
N SER A 218 -15.16 1.41 16.73
CA SER A 218 -16.57 1.08 16.50
C SER A 218 -17.04 -0.01 17.47
N ALA A 219 -18.09 0.30 18.23
CA ALA A 219 -18.78 -0.67 19.08
C ALA A 219 -20.25 -0.78 18.63
N HIS A 220 -20.75 -1.99 18.43
CA HIS A 220 -22.13 -2.21 17.98
C HIS A 220 -22.73 -3.46 18.60
N SER A 221 -24.05 -3.49 18.81
CA SER A 221 -24.74 -4.72 19.22
C SER A 221 -25.13 -5.55 18.00
N LEU A 222 -24.93 -6.87 18.06
CA LEU A 222 -25.34 -7.78 17.00
C LEU A 222 -26.87 -7.94 16.95
N PRO A 223 -27.48 -7.93 15.75
CA PRO A 223 -28.91 -8.21 15.59
C PRO A 223 -29.21 -9.67 15.95
N GLY A 224 -30.38 -9.94 16.53
CA GLY A 224 -30.80 -11.30 16.86
C GLY A 224 -31.15 -12.08 15.58
N ASP A 225 -30.61 -13.29 15.45
CA ASP A 225 -30.91 -14.19 14.34
C ASP A 225 -32.41 -14.49 14.25
N SER A 226 -33.02 -14.13 13.11
CA SER A 226 -34.24 -14.77 12.65
C SER A 226 -33.86 -15.72 11.52
N ALA A 227 -33.62 -16.97 11.88
CA ALA A 227 -33.53 -18.05 10.90
C ALA A 227 -34.90 -18.23 10.22
N ASN A 228 -34.96 -18.04 8.90
CA ASN A 228 -35.75 -18.96 8.08
C ASN A 228 -35.20 -19.05 6.65
N SER A 229 -35.00 -20.30 6.23
CA SER A 229 -34.56 -20.74 4.93
C SER A 229 -35.52 -20.38 3.80
N THR A 230 -35.00 -19.96 2.65
CA THR A 230 -35.38 -20.54 1.35
C THR A 230 -34.18 -20.48 0.42
N GLY A 231 -33.81 -21.63 -0.13
CA GLY A 231 -32.83 -21.70 -1.21
C GLY A 231 -33.41 -21.11 -2.49
N ALA A 232 -32.59 -20.32 -3.19
CA ALA A 232 -32.81 -19.98 -4.59
C ALA A 232 -31.45 -19.94 -5.29
N ALA A 233 -31.45 -20.46 -6.51
CA ALA A 233 -30.31 -20.87 -7.31
C ALA A 233 -29.32 -19.74 -7.62
N VAL A 234 -28.05 -20.14 -7.74
CA VAL A 234 -26.99 -19.35 -8.37
C VAL A 234 -27.29 -19.25 -9.87
N ALA A 235 -27.55 -18.03 -10.33
CA ALA A 235 -27.47 -17.60 -11.72
C ALA A 235 -26.55 -16.37 -11.78
N PRO A 236 -25.78 -16.17 -12.87
CA PRO A 236 -24.66 -15.25 -12.90
C PRO A 236 -25.15 -13.81 -12.81
N ALA A 237 -24.48 -13.00 -11.98
CA ALA A 237 -24.74 -11.57 -11.95
C ALA A 237 -24.15 -10.93 -13.20
N ASP A 238 -25.03 -10.44 -14.07
CA ASP A 238 -24.69 -9.44 -15.07
C ASP A 238 -24.12 -8.20 -14.37
N ASP A 239 -22.92 -7.84 -14.80
CA ASP A 239 -22.13 -6.71 -14.35
C ASP A 239 -22.66 -5.42 -14.98
N THR A 240 -23.72 -4.85 -14.41
CA THR A 240 -24.09 -3.44 -14.56
C THR A 240 -24.92 -2.96 -13.37
N ALA A 241 -24.27 -2.63 -12.25
CA ALA A 241 -24.88 -1.77 -11.23
C ALA A 241 -24.58 -0.30 -11.56
N PRO A 242 -25.55 0.63 -11.46
CA PRO A 242 -25.33 2.03 -11.80
C PRO A 242 -24.31 2.67 -10.85
N VAL A 243 -23.38 3.45 -11.40
CA VAL A 243 -22.56 4.41 -10.65
C VAL A 243 -23.49 5.23 -9.77
N ALA A 244 -23.35 5.12 -8.45
CA ALA A 244 -24.16 5.87 -7.51
C ALA A 244 -24.06 7.37 -7.84
N ALA A 245 -25.21 7.98 -8.14
CA ALA A 245 -25.33 9.41 -8.37
C ALA A 245 -24.70 10.16 -7.18
N GLY A 246 -23.76 11.04 -7.52
CA GLY A 246 -22.80 11.62 -6.60
C GLY A 246 -23.44 12.39 -5.44
N GLN A 247 -22.73 12.38 -4.32
CA GLN A 247 -22.92 13.43 -3.33
C GLN A 247 -22.64 14.78 -3.99
N GLU A 248 -23.55 15.74 -3.83
CA GLU A 248 -23.29 17.11 -4.28
C GLU A 248 -22.09 17.66 -3.52
N ARG A 249 -20.97 17.83 -4.24
CA ARG A 249 -19.72 18.44 -3.76
C ARG A 249 -19.36 19.61 -4.68
N PRO A 250 -20.15 20.70 -4.65
CA PRO A 250 -19.94 21.86 -5.52
C PRO A 250 -18.54 22.47 -5.33
N GLU A 251 -17.96 22.36 -4.14
CA GLU A 251 -16.59 22.77 -3.84
C GLU A 251 -15.56 22.02 -4.70
N LEU A 252 -15.73 20.71 -4.89
CA LEU A 252 -14.83 19.90 -5.72
C LEU A 252 -15.09 20.13 -7.20
N GLN A 253 -16.35 20.26 -7.60
CA GLN A 253 -16.69 20.57 -9.00
C GLN A 253 -16.11 21.94 -9.41
N GLN A 254 -16.16 22.93 -8.51
CA GLN A 254 -15.53 24.24 -8.74
C GLN A 254 -14.01 24.12 -8.86
N ALA A 255 -13.36 23.31 -8.01
CA ALA A 255 -11.92 23.08 -8.08
C ALA A 255 -11.50 22.38 -9.39
N VAL A 256 -12.28 21.40 -9.86
CA VAL A 256 -12.09 20.74 -11.16
C VAL A 256 -12.26 21.73 -12.32
N GLN A 257 -13.26 22.62 -12.25
CA GLN A 257 -13.43 23.68 -13.25
C GLN A 257 -12.24 24.65 -13.27
N ALA A 258 -11.71 25.02 -12.10
CA ALA A 258 -10.56 25.92 -11.99
C ALA A 258 -9.30 25.37 -12.67
N VAL A 259 -9.12 24.05 -12.72
CA VAL A 259 -8.01 23.42 -13.48
C VAL A 259 -8.15 23.68 -14.98
N VAL A 260 -9.36 23.60 -15.53
CA VAL A 260 -9.62 23.91 -16.95
C VAL A 260 -9.48 25.41 -17.21
N ASP A 261 -9.99 26.24 -16.32
CA ASP A 261 -9.86 27.70 -16.41
C ASP A 261 -8.39 28.16 -16.35
N ALA A 262 -7.52 27.35 -15.75
CA ALA A 262 -6.06 27.56 -15.75
C ALA A 262 -5.38 27.19 -17.08
N GLY A 263 -6.06 26.49 -18.00
CA GLY A 263 -5.57 26.19 -19.35
C GLY A 263 -5.37 24.71 -19.67
N PHE A 264 -5.78 23.80 -18.79
CA PHE A 264 -5.87 22.37 -19.13
C PHE A 264 -7.03 22.12 -20.10
N ALA A 265 -6.85 21.20 -21.04
CA ALA A 265 -7.92 20.80 -21.97
C ALA A 265 -9.00 20.00 -21.25
N SER A 266 -8.61 19.10 -20.34
CA SER A 266 -9.52 18.36 -19.51
C SER A 266 -8.94 17.95 -18.17
N VAL A 267 -9.82 17.67 -17.22
CA VAL A 267 -9.54 16.94 -16.00
C VAL A 267 -10.71 16.00 -15.68
N GLU A 268 -10.38 14.77 -15.28
CA GLU A 268 -11.27 13.88 -14.54
C GLU A 268 -10.63 13.62 -13.18
N MET A 269 -11.38 13.84 -12.11
CA MET A 269 -10.90 13.73 -10.74
C MET A 269 -11.84 12.85 -9.93
N ARG A 270 -11.23 11.97 -9.15
CA ARG A 270 -11.89 11.11 -8.19
C ARG A 270 -11.37 11.42 -6.80
N VAL A 271 -12.30 11.56 -5.86
CA VAL A 271 -12.01 11.72 -4.43
C VAL A 271 -12.77 10.64 -3.67
N ARG A 272 -12.06 9.93 -2.79
CA ARG A 272 -12.64 8.98 -1.84
C ARG A 272 -12.32 9.47 -0.44
N ASP A 273 -13.33 9.58 0.40
CA ASP A 273 -13.20 10.00 1.79
C ASP A 273 -14.35 9.42 2.63
N GLU A 274 -14.54 9.88 3.87
CA GLU A 274 -15.60 9.39 4.75
C GLU A 274 -17.02 9.60 4.22
N ARG A 275 -17.19 10.52 3.25
CA ARG A 275 -18.48 10.80 2.63
C ARG A 275 -18.72 9.78 1.50
N GLY A 276 -17.70 9.04 1.07
CA GLY A 276 -17.77 8.04 0.01
C GLY A 276 -16.96 8.47 -1.20
N GLU A 277 -17.33 7.95 -2.36
CA GLU A 277 -16.66 8.26 -3.61
C GLU A 277 -17.38 9.38 -4.36
N TRP A 278 -16.59 10.31 -4.87
CA TRP A 278 -17.01 11.38 -5.76
C TRP A 278 -16.16 11.36 -7.02
N VAL A 279 -16.81 11.59 -8.17
CA VAL A 279 -16.15 11.75 -9.46
C VAL A 279 -16.66 13.04 -10.08
N GLY A 280 -15.74 13.89 -10.53
CA GLY A 280 -16.07 15.09 -11.28
C GLY A 280 -15.14 15.26 -12.46
N ARG A 281 -15.62 16.00 -13.44
CA ARG A 281 -14.90 16.25 -14.69
C ARG A 281 -15.18 17.65 -15.21
N ALA A 282 -14.24 18.19 -15.96
CA ALA A 282 -14.40 19.44 -16.69
C ALA A 282 -13.55 19.45 -17.95
N GLY A 283 -13.90 20.35 -18.87
CA GLY A 283 -13.18 20.54 -20.12
C GLY A 283 -13.69 19.63 -21.23
N VAL A 284 -12.84 19.37 -22.21
CA VAL A 284 -13.20 18.69 -23.46
C VAL A 284 -12.29 17.49 -23.73
N SER A 285 -12.86 16.42 -24.27
CA SER A 285 -12.12 15.25 -24.74
C SER A 285 -11.13 15.59 -25.86
N GLU A 286 -11.47 16.56 -26.70
CA GLU A 286 -10.67 16.99 -27.85
C GLU A 286 -10.85 18.51 -28.05
N LEU A 287 -9.75 19.23 -28.32
CA LEU A 287 -9.82 20.67 -28.56
C LEU A 287 -10.67 20.98 -29.80
N GLY A 288 -11.52 22.00 -29.69
CA GLY A 288 -12.50 22.37 -30.72
C GLY A 288 -13.78 21.53 -30.70
N GLY A 289 -13.83 20.47 -29.90
CA GLY A 289 -15.04 19.67 -29.64
C GLY A 289 -15.87 20.20 -28.46
N THR A 290 -17.00 19.52 -28.21
CA THR A 290 -17.88 19.79 -27.06
C THR A 290 -18.10 18.56 -26.18
N ALA A 291 -17.48 17.43 -26.51
CA ALA A 291 -17.62 16.21 -25.72
C ALA A 291 -16.81 16.35 -24.42
N GLU A 292 -17.43 16.05 -23.28
CA GLU A 292 -16.73 16.00 -21.99
C GLU A 292 -15.68 14.88 -21.99
N PRO A 293 -14.61 14.96 -21.16
CA PRO A 293 -13.67 13.85 -20.98
C PRO A 293 -14.39 12.58 -20.49
N PRO A 294 -13.91 11.38 -20.91
CA PRO A 294 -14.49 10.13 -20.48
C PRO A 294 -14.33 9.93 -18.96
N VAL A 295 -15.36 9.38 -18.31
CA VAL A 295 -15.20 8.84 -16.95
C VAL A 295 -14.33 7.59 -17.04
N ASN A 296 -13.37 7.45 -16.13
CA ASN A 296 -12.35 6.40 -16.19
C ASN A 296 -11.57 6.43 -17.51
N GLY A 297 -11.30 7.62 -18.03
CA GLY A 297 -10.44 7.80 -19.19
C GLY A 297 -9.03 7.32 -18.91
N GLN A 298 -8.45 6.59 -19.86
CA GLN A 298 -7.05 6.22 -19.80
C GLN A 298 -6.15 7.43 -20.00
N VAL A 299 -5.02 7.44 -19.29
CA VAL A 299 -4.03 8.51 -19.30
C VAL A 299 -2.62 7.93 -19.32
N TRP A 300 -1.70 8.60 -20.02
CA TRP A 300 -0.28 8.41 -19.80
C TRP A 300 0.09 9.00 -18.43
N ALA A 301 0.22 8.15 -17.41
CA ALA A 301 0.36 8.59 -16.03
C ALA A 301 1.76 9.07 -15.67
N GLY A 302 2.76 8.89 -16.54
CA GLY A 302 4.11 9.36 -16.30
C GLY A 302 4.67 8.83 -14.99
N SER A 303 5.36 9.70 -14.26
CA SER A 303 6.15 9.31 -13.09
C SER A 303 5.38 8.66 -11.93
N VAL A 304 4.04 8.65 -11.92
CA VAL A 304 3.25 7.87 -10.95
C VAL A 304 3.71 6.40 -10.89
N ILE A 305 4.17 5.84 -12.02
CA ILE A 305 4.67 4.47 -12.09
C ILE A 305 5.82 4.18 -11.11
N LYS A 306 6.59 5.19 -10.70
CA LYS A 306 7.72 4.99 -9.78
C LYS A 306 7.25 4.39 -8.45
N THR A 307 6.05 4.72 -8.00
CA THR A 307 5.47 4.08 -6.81
C THR A 307 5.22 2.60 -7.06
N PHE A 308 4.68 2.22 -8.22
CA PHE A 308 4.48 0.81 -8.61
C PHE A 308 5.82 0.06 -8.74
N THR A 309 6.82 0.66 -9.40
CA THR A 309 8.15 0.09 -9.56
C THR A 309 8.81 -0.12 -8.19
N ALA A 310 8.71 0.85 -7.28
CA ALA A 310 9.22 0.73 -5.92
C ALA A 310 8.51 -0.39 -5.15
N THR A 311 7.19 -0.52 -5.28
CA THR A 311 6.43 -1.64 -4.70
C THR A 311 6.94 -2.99 -5.20
N LEU A 312 7.17 -3.16 -6.51
CA LEU A 312 7.73 -4.41 -7.06
C LEU A 312 9.12 -4.71 -6.49
N VAL A 313 10.02 -3.73 -6.44
CA VAL A 313 11.35 -3.92 -5.84
C VAL A 313 11.23 -4.33 -4.37
N LEU A 314 10.38 -3.66 -3.61
CA LEU A 314 10.18 -3.97 -2.19
C LEU A 314 9.52 -5.34 -1.97
N GLN A 315 8.66 -5.82 -2.86
CA GLN A 315 8.17 -7.20 -2.83
C GLN A 315 9.33 -8.20 -3.05
N LEU A 316 10.24 -7.93 -3.98
CA LEU A 316 11.42 -8.77 -4.18
C LEU A 316 12.39 -8.71 -2.98
N VAL A 317 12.45 -7.59 -2.27
CA VAL A 317 13.16 -7.48 -0.98
C VAL A 317 12.48 -8.33 0.09
N ALA A 318 11.15 -8.30 0.20
CA ALA A 318 10.40 -9.14 1.12
C ALA A 318 10.63 -10.64 0.86
N GLU A 319 10.79 -11.01 -0.41
CA GLU A 319 11.13 -12.38 -0.84
C GLU A 319 12.60 -12.76 -0.59
N GLY A 320 13.44 -11.83 -0.14
CA GLY A 320 14.88 -12.03 0.06
C GLY A 320 15.66 -12.24 -1.23
N ARG A 321 15.12 -11.78 -2.37
CA ARG A 321 15.76 -11.89 -3.69
C ARG A 321 16.66 -10.70 -4.01
N ILE A 322 16.42 -9.59 -3.33
CA ILE A 322 17.16 -8.33 -3.43
C ILE A 322 17.38 -7.83 -1.99
N GLU A 323 18.55 -7.28 -1.71
CA GLU A 323 18.78 -6.56 -0.45
C GLU A 323 18.61 -5.06 -0.71
N LEU A 324 17.78 -4.38 0.09
CA LEU A 324 17.49 -2.96 -0.10
C LEU A 324 18.77 -2.11 -0.01
N ASP A 325 19.69 -2.48 0.88
CA ASP A 325 21.00 -1.83 1.04
C ASP A 325 22.12 -2.57 0.30
N GLY A 326 21.78 -3.54 -0.54
CA GLY A 326 22.73 -4.29 -1.37
C GLY A 326 23.15 -3.52 -2.63
N PRO A 327 24.37 -3.76 -3.15
CA PRO A 327 24.84 -3.17 -4.40
C PRO A 327 23.98 -3.55 -5.60
N VAL A 328 23.65 -2.59 -6.46
CA VAL A 328 22.95 -2.87 -7.73
C VAL A 328 23.87 -3.60 -8.71
N ALA A 329 25.18 -3.31 -8.65
CA ALA A 329 26.20 -3.89 -9.52
C ALA A 329 26.29 -5.42 -9.41
N ASP A 330 25.94 -6.00 -8.25
CA ASP A 330 25.96 -7.45 -8.04
C ASP A 330 24.98 -8.19 -8.96
N HIS A 331 23.89 -7.52 -9.34
CA HIS A 331 22.87 -8.07 -10.24
C HIS A 331 23.12 -7.68 -11.71
N LEU A 332 23.67 -6.49 -11.96
CA LEU A 332 23.85 -5.91 -13.30
C LEU A 332 25.32 -5.61 -13.62
N PRO A 333 26.26 -6.57 -13.50
CA PRO A 333 27.69 -6.32 -13.66
C PRO A 333 28.06 -5.84 -15.06
N GLU A 334 27.27 -6.19 -16.08
CA GLU A 334 27.46 -5.78 -17.48
C GLU A 334 27.35 -4.26 -17.71
N LEU A 335 26.78 -3.51 -16.76
CA LEU A 335 26.60 -2.07 -16.87
C LEU A 335 27.77 -1.26 -16.29
N GLY A 336 28.67 -1.89 -15.52
CA GLY A 336 29.82 -1.20 -14.93
C GLY A 336 29.43 -0.07 -13.96
N LEU A 337 28.40 -0.31 -13.15
CA LEU A 337 27.93 0.65 -12.12
C LEU A 337 28.96 0.80 -10.99
N ASP A 338 28.94 1.95 -10.32
CA ASP A 338 29.65 2.12 -9.05
C ASP A 338 29.08 1.15 -8.00
N GLU A 339 29.95 0.29 -7.45
CA GLU A 339 29.59 -0.77 -6.49
C GLU A 339 28.97 -0.23 -5.19
N ARG A 340 29.11 1.08 -4.91
CA ARG A 340 28.49 1.73 -3.74
C ARG A 340 27.02 2.08 -3.94
N ILE A 341 26.53 2.08 -5.18
CA ILE A 341 25.12 2.40 -5.47
C ILE A 341 24.24 1.23 -5.02
N THR A 342 23.38 1.49 -4.04
CA THR A 342 22.45 0.49 -3.50
C THR A 342 21.06 0.59 -4.12
N VAL A 343 20.27 -0.45 -3.95
CA VAL A 343 18.86 -0.48 -4.40
C VAL A 343 18.04 0.64 -3.76
N ARG A 344 18.25 0.91 -2.47
CA ARG A 344 17.63 2.02 -1.74
C ARG A 344 17.95 3.36 -2.40
N MET A 345 19.20 3.57 -2.82
CA MET A 345 19.63 4.81 -3.46
C MET A 345 18.92 5.03 -4.81
N LEU A 346 18.61 3.96 -5.55
CA LEU A 346 17.80 4.07 -6.76
C LEU A 346 16.39 4.59 -6.41
N LEU A 347 15.68 3.90 -5.51
CA LEU A 347 14.29 4.22 -5.20
C LEU A 347 14.10 5.60 -4.55
N ARG A 348 15.15 6.11 -3.89
CA ARG A 348 15.16 7.38 -3.15
C ARG A 348 15.91 8.52 -3.85
N HIS A 349 16.44 8.28 -5.05
CA HIS A 349 17.16 9.27 -5.85
C HIS A 349 18.45 9.82 -5.21
N THR A 350 19.21 8.96 -4.54
CA THR A 350 20.50 9.32 -3.89
C THR A 350 21.70 8.60 -4.53
N SER A 351 21.56 8.05 -5.74
CA SER A 351 22.63 7.33 -6.45
C SER A 351 23.71 8.22 -7.07
N GLY A 352 23.40 9.49 -7.33
CA GLY A 352 24.27 10.40 -8.08
C GLY A 352 24.24 10.22 -9.60
N LEU A 353 23.45 9.29 -10.13
CA LEU A 353 23.36 9.01 -11.57
C LEU A 353 22.73 10.16 -12.35
N TYR A 354 23.39 10.55 -13.44
CA TYR A 354 22.87 11.53 -14.39
C TYR A 354 21.49 11.11 -14.91
N ASN A 355 20.55 12.04 -14.96
CA ASN A 355 19.21 11.84 -15.51
C ASN A 355 19.24 11.92 -17.04
N TYR A 356 18.98 10.81 -17.73
CA TYR A 356 19.08 10.78 -19.19
C TYR A 356 18.12 11.75 -19.91
N THR A 357 17.08 12.27 -19.25
CA THR A 357 16.18 13.29 -19.83
C THR A 357 16.70 14.72 -19.70
N GLY A 358 17.74 14.96 -18.90
CA GLY A 358 18.33 16.27 -18.67
C GLY A 358 18.46 16.62 -17.20
N GLU A 359 19.20 17.69 -16.93
CA GLU A 359 19.59 18.12 -15.58
C GLU A 359 19.46 19.63 -15.44
N LEU A 360 19.19 20.10 -14.22
CA LEU A 360 19.31 21.51 -13.88
C LEU A 360 20.69 21.77 -13.27
N ASP A 361 21.48 22.64 -13.89
CA ASP A 361 22.76 23.07 -13.34
C ASP A 361 22.58 24.07 -12.19
N ALA A 362 23.65 24.28 -11.42
CA ALA A 362 23.63 25.11 -10.22
C ALA A 362 23.28 26.58 -10.48
N ASP A 363 23.45 27.04 -11.73
CA ASP A 363 23.07 28.38 -12.19
C ASP A 363 21.60 28.48 -12.65
N GLY A 364 20.85 27.37 -12.57
CA GLY A 364 19.46 27.28 -13.02
C GLY A 364 19.30 27.00 -14.52
N THR A 365 20.38 26.73 -15.25
CA THR A 365 20.31 26.35 -16.66
C THR A 365 19.89 24.88 -16.78
N PHE A 366 18.85 24.61 -17.55
CA PHE A 366 18.47 23.24 -17.88
C PHE A 366 19.33 22.72 -19.06
N VAL A 367 20.11 21.68 -18.80
CA VAL A 367 20.93 20.98 -19.80
C VAL A 367 20.18 19.75 -20.28
N MET A 368 19.77 19.78 -21.54
CA MET A 368 19.08 18.67 -22.19
C MET A 368 19.94 17.41 -22.26
N GLY A 369 19.34 16.27 -21.89
CA GLY A 369 19.89 14.94 -22.13
C GLY A 369 19.49 14.42 -23.52
N LEU A 370 18.85 13.26 -23.54
CA LEU A 370 18.10 12.76 -24.70
C LEU A 370 16.89 13.66 -24.97
N PRO A 371 16.40 13.76 -26.23
CA PRO A 371 15.27 14.63 -26.58
C PRO A 371 13.99 14.28 -25.80
N SER A 372 13.72 15.03 -24.73
CA SER A 372 12.62 14.84 -23.77
C SER A 372 11.58 15.96 -23.78
N GLN A 373 11.93 17.12 -24.36
CA GLN A 373 11.07 18.29 -24.50
C GLN A 373 11.39 19.10 -25.78
N GLY A 374 10.51 20.04 -26.12
CA GLY A 374 10.62 20.93 -27.26
C GLY A 374 10.45 20.22 -28.61
N LYS A 375 10.79 20.92 -29.69
CA LYS A 375 10.67 20.40 -31.07
C LYS A 375 11.42 19.07 -31.26
N ALA A 376 12.61 18.94 -30.68
CA ALA A 376 13.42 17.73 -30.81
C ALA A 376 12.71 16.48 -30.25
N TRP A 377 11.99 16.62 -29.15
CA TRP A 377 11.15 15.54 -28.64
C TRP A 377 9.94 15.29 -29.56
N VAL A 378 9.24 16.34 -30.01
CA VAL A 378 8.08 16.18 -30.90
C VAL A 378 8.44 15.38 -32.15
N ASP A 379 9.55 15.73 -32.81
CA ASP A 379 10.02 15.04 -34.01
C ASP A 379 10.43 13.58 -33.72
N ASN A 380 10.86 13.28 -32.49
CA ASN A 380 11.43 11.99 -32.08
C ASN A 380 10.48 11.15 -31.21
N ARG A 381 9.24 11.59 -30.95
CA ARG A 381 8.31 10.97 -29.96
C ARG A 381 7.87 9.54 -30.28
N PHE A 382 8.18 9.02 -31.45
CA PHE A 382 7.90 7.62 -31.84
C PHE A 382 9.16 6.74 -31.82
N HIS A 383 10.32 7.30 -31.50
CA HIS A 383 11.55 6.55 -31.36
C HIS A 383 11.42 5.52 -30.24
N THR A 384 11.92 4.31 -30.51
CA THR A 384 11.93 3.23 -29.51
C THR A 384 13.27 3.21 -28.81
N TYR A 385 13.25 3.40 -27.50
CA TYR A 385 14.42 3.27 -26.66
C TYR A 385 14.48 1.90 -25.97
N ARG A 386 15.67 1.32 -25.85
CA ARG A 386 15.92 0.17 -24.95
C ARG A 386 16.31 0.67 -23.55
N PRO A 387 15.86 0.03 -22.46
CA PRO A 387 16.26 0.45 -21.11
C PRO A 387 17.78 0.52 -20.91
N GLU A 388 18.55 -0.40 -21.50
CA GLU A 388 20.01 -0.43 -21.34
C GLU A 388 20.73 0.70 -22.09
N GLU A 389 20.19 1.21 -23.21
CA GLU A 389 20.81 2.35 -23.88
C GLU A 389 20.53 3.67 -23.16
N LEU A 390 19.36 3.81 -22.53
CA LEU A 390 19.06 4.95 -21.65
C LEU A 390 20.05 5.00 -20.48
N VAL A 391 20.27 3.84 -19.82
CA VAL A 391 21.24 3.74 -18.72
C VAL A 391 22.67 3.97 -19.22
N ARG A 392 23.08 3.39 -20.35
CA ARG A 392 24.42 3.65 -20.91
C ARG A 392 24.64 5.11 -21.28
N PHE A 393 23.62 5.79 -21.79
CA PHE A 393 23.69 7.24 -22.02
C PHE A 393 23.96 7.99 -20.72
N ALA A 394 23.21 7.71 -19.66
CA ALA A 394 23.42 8.31 -18.35
C ALA A 394 24.84 8.04 -17.80
N LEU A 395 25.33 6.80 -17.91
CA LEU A 395 26.66 6.41 -17.45
C LEU A 395 27.80 7.01 -18.29
N SER A 396 27.53 7.49 -19.51
CA SER A 396 28.49 8.23 -20.31
C SER A 396 28.72 9.67 -19.83
N LYS A 397 27.88 10.15 -18.90
CA LYS A 397 27.97 11.48 -18.29
C LYS A 397 28.58 11.37 -16.89
N PRO A 398 29.23 12.45 -16.39
CA PRO A 398 29.69 12.50 -15.02
C PRO A 398 28.54 12.31 -14.03
N ALA A 399 28.80 11.59 -12.93
CA ALA A 399 27.89 11.55 -11.80
C ALA A 399 27.70 12.97 -11.22
N ARG A 400 26.49 13.26 -10.74
CA ARG A 400 26.13 14.56 -10.15
C ARG A 400 26.77 14.74 -8.76
N PHE A 401 26.93 13.64 -8.04
CA PHE A 401 27.53 13.57 -6.71
C PHE A 401 27.91 12.12 -6.40
N GLU A 402 28.66 11.92 -5.32
CA GLU A 402 29.05 10.59 -4.85
C GLU A 402 27.82 9.83 -4.30
N PRO A 403 27.70 8.50 -4.50
CA PRO A 403 26.56 7.73 -4.01
C PRO A 403 26.25 7.99 -2.53
N GLY A 404 25.01 8.39 -2.24
CA GLY A 404 24.50 8.67 -0.91
C GLY A 404 24.82 10.04 -0.31
N THR A 405 25.62 10.90 -0.97
CA THR A 405 26.02 12.19 -0.38
C THR A 405 25.04 13.34 -0.62
N ASP A 406 24.15 13.20 -1.60
CA ASP A 406 23.11 14.17 -1.92
C ASP A 406 21.90 13.44 -2.55
N GLN A 407 20.90 14.20 -2.98
CA GLN A 407 19.68 13.71 -3.60
C GLN A 407 19.39 14.50 -4.89
N SER A 408 19.13 13.81 -6.01
CA SER A 408 18.66 14.43 -7.24
C SER A 408 17.77 13.47 -8.01
N TYR A 409 16.57 13.95 -8.36
CA TYR A 409 15.60 13.17 -9.12
C TYR A 409 16.19 12.74 -10.45
N SER A 410 16.11 11.45 -10.77
CA SER A 410 16.68 10.91 -12.00
C SER A 410 15.91 9.68 -12.45
N ASN A 411 15.38 9.74 -13.68
CA ASN A 411 14.64 8.67 -14.31
C ASN A 411 15.52 7.43 -14.53
N THR A 412 16.84 7.62 -14.69
CA THR A 412 17.85 6.57 -14.77
C THR A 412 17.75 5.57 -13.62
N ASN A 413 17.44 6.05 -12.40
CA ASN A 413 17.30 5.17 -11.24
C ASN A 413 16.19 4.14 -11.40
N TYR A 414 15.07 4.55 -11.99
CA TYR A 414 13.89 3.70 -12.13
C TYR A 414 13.96 2.81 -13.37
N THR A 415 14.64 3.25 -14.42
CA THR A 415 15.01 2.37 -15.53
C THR A 415 16.02 1.30 -15.08
N LEU A 416 16.93 1.61 -14.15
CA LEU A 416 17.77 0.60 -13.49
C LEU A 416 16.95 -0.35 -12.59
N ALA A 417 15.98 0.16 -11.84
CA ALA A 417 15.09 -0.67 -11.03
C ALA A 417 14.29 -1.66 -11.89
N LEU A 418 13.83 -1.23 -13.07
CA LEU A 418 13.23 -2.12 -14.08
C LEU A 418 14.19 -3.23 -14.48
N LEU A 419 15.42 -2.88 -14.89
CA LEU A 419 16.43 -3.88 -15.32
C LEU A 419 16.77 -4.85 -14.18
N LEU A 420 16.84 -4.35 -12.95
CA LEU A 420 17.06 -5.16 -11.76
C LEU A 420 15.92 -6.17 -11.55
N ILE A 421 14.66 -5.74 -11.66
CA ILE A 421 13.48 -6.62 -11.59
C ILE A 421 13.60 -7.72 -12.65
N GLU A 422 13.84 -7.37 -13.91
CA GLU A 422 13.92 -8.36 -15.00
C GLU A 422 15.06 -9.36 -14.78
N LYS A 423 16.22 -8.86 -14.35
CA LYS A 423 17.39 -9.68 -14.09
C LYS A 423 17.18 -10.66 -12.95
N VAL A 424 16.61 -10.19 -11.85
CA VAL A 424 16.38 -11.02 -10.65
C VAL A 424 15.27 -12.03 -10.90
N THR A 425 14.22 -11.65 -11.63
CA THR A 425 13.02 -12.46 -11.84
C THR A 425 13.11 -13.42 -13.02
N GLY A 426 13.89 -13.06 -14.05
CA GLY A 426 13.92 -13.76 -15.34
C GLY A 426 12.66 -13.54 -16.18
N ARG A 427 11.79 -12.60 -15.81
CA ARG A 427 10.55 -12.24 -16.50
C ARG A 427 10.59 -10.77 -16.91
N SER A 428 9.75 -10.38 -17.86
CA SER A 428 9.67 -8.97 -18.24
C SER A 428 9.06 -8.14 -17.12
N TYR A 429 9.45 -6.88 -17.04
CA TYR A 429 8.93 -5.93 -16.06
C TYR A 429 7.40 -5.78 -16.16
N ALA A 430 6.87 -5.74 -17.39
CA ALA A 430 5.43 -5.68 -17.62
C ALA A 430 4.70 -6.94 -17.10
N GLU A 431 5.34 -8.12 -17.20
CA GLU A 431 4.77 -9.37 -16.68
C GLU A 431 4.77 -9.38 -15.14
N GLU A 432 5.86 -8.96 -14.50
CA GLU A 432 5.93 -8.86 -13.05
C GLU A 432 4.94 -7.82 -12.51
N MET A 433 4.81 -6.66 -13.17
CA MET A 433 3.80 -5.65 -12.86
C MET A 433 2.39 -6.24 -12.89
N ARG A 434 2.03 -6.91 -14.00
CA ARG A 434 0.72 -7.54 -14.17
C ARG A 434 0.44 -8.56 -13.08
N ARG A 435 1.36 -9.52 -12.89
CA ARG A 435 1.15 -10.66 -11.99
C ARG A 435 1.10 -10.27 -10.51
N ARG A 436 1.88 -9.28 -10.10
CA ARG A 436 2.09 -8.96 -8.68
C ARG A 436 1.25 -7.80 -8.17
N ILE A 437 0.82 -6.91 -9.07
CA ILE A 437 0.06 -5.71 -8.69
C ILE A 437 -1.25 -5.64 -9.46
N LEU A 438 -1.21 -5.64 -10.80
CA LEU A 438 -2.41 -5.30 -11.58
C LEU A 438 -3.52 -6.36 -11.48
N GLU A 439 -3.19 -7.65 -11.66
CA GLU A 439 -4.17 -8.73 -11.59
C GLU A 439 -4.72 -8.96 -10.18
N PRO A 440 -3.88 -9.02 -9.11
CA PRO A 440 -4.40 -9.19 -7.75
C PRO A 440 -5.36 -8.08 -7.31
N LEU A 441 -5.14 -6.85 -7.78
CA LEU A 441 -5.97 -5.69 -7.47
C LEU A 441 -7.12 -5.45 -8.48
N GLY A 442 -7.20 -6.26 -9.55
CA GLY A 442 -8.21 -6.08 -10.59
C GLY A 442 -8.09 -4.78 -11.38
N LEU A 443 -6.88 -4.26 -11.59
CA LEU A 443 -6.61 -3.01 -12.32
C LEU A 443 -6.65 -3.24 -13.85
N SER A 444 -7.83 -3.53 -14.38
CA SER A 444 -8.04 -3.92 -15.77
C SER A 444 -7.73 -2.81 -16.80
N ASP A 445 -7.76 -1.55 -16.38
CA ASP A 445 -7.50 -0.40 -17.25
C ASP A 445 -6.06 0.12 -17.13
N THR A 446 -5.21 -0.62 -16.41
CA THR A 446 -3.81 -0.28 -16.17
C THR A 446 -2.88 -1.21 -16.94
N VAL A 447 -1.89 -0.65 -17.64
CA VAL A 447 -0.92 -1.44 -18.43
C VAL A 447 0.42 -0.71 -18.55
N VAL A 448 1.50 -1.48 -18.51
CA VAL A 448 2.84 -1.00 -18.93
C VAL A 448 2.91 -1.13 -20.44
N SER A 449 2.81 -0.01 -21.14
CA SER A 449 2.71 0.04 -22.61
C SER A 449 3.97 -0.45 -23.33
N ALA A 450 5.13 -0.35 -22.64
CA ALA A 450 6.47 -0.59 -23.17
C ALA A 450 6.80 0.27 -24.39
N THR A 451 6.37 -0.14 -25.59
CA THR A 451 6.68 0.54 -26.87
C THR A 451 5.44 0.90 -27.69
N SER A 452 4.24 0.50 -27.24
CA SER A 452 3.01 0.82 -27.95
C SER A 452 2.78 2.34 -27.94
N PRO A 453 2.53 2.98 -29.09
CA PRO A 453 2.28 4.41 -29.13
C PRO A 453 0.85 4.78 -28.76
N ASP A 454 -0.04 3.82 -28.55
CA ASP A 454 -1.49 4.04 -28.49
C ASP A 454 -2.05 3.82 -27.07
N LEU A 455 -3.04 4.64 -26.68
CA LEU A 455 -3.92 4.41 -25.53
C LEU A 455 -5.07 3.47 -25.96
N PRO A 456 -5.20 2.26 -25.40
CA PRO A 456 -6.11 1.24 -25.91
C PRO A 456 -7.60 1.46 -25.58
N GLY A 457 -7.92 2.15 -24.47
CA GLY A 457 -9.27 2.44 -24.00
C GLY A 457 -9.71 3.88 -24.29
N PRO A 458 -10.93 4.28 -23.89
CA PRO A 458 -11.40 5.66 -24.01
C PRO A 458 -10.46 6.63 -23.30
N HIS A 459 -10.11 7.74 -23.95
CA HIS A 459 -9.19 8.75 -23.40
C HIS A 459 -9.51 10.13 -23.95
N ALA A 460 -9.09 11.16 -23.20
CA ALA A 460 -9.01 12.51 -23.72
C ALA A 460 -7.68 12.73 -24.45
N HIS A 461 -7.68 13.62 -25.43
CA HIS A 461 -6.50 13.98 -26.20
C HIS A 461 -5.61 14.93 -25.40
N GLY A 462 -4.30 14.69 -25.47
CA GLY A 462 -3.28 15.52 -24.82
C GLY A 462 -2.50 16.36 -25.83
N TYR A 463 -2.26 17.64 -25.52
CA TYR A 463 -1.67 18.59 -26.46
C TYR A 463 -0.36 19.17 -25.95
N TYR A 464 0.69 19.09 -26.78
CA TYR A 464 1.98 19.68 -26.46
C TYR A 464 2.16 21.03 -27.13
N ARG A 465 2.49 22.04 -26.34
CA ARG A 465 2.93 23.33 -26.83
C ARG A 465 4.46 23.40 -26.88
N PHE A 466 5.02 23.74 -28.03
CA PHE A 466 6.45 23.85 -28.25
C PHE A 466 6.79 25.01 -29.18
N GLU A 467 8.02 25.53 -29.08
CA GLU A 467 8.54 26.55 -29.98
C GLU A 467 9.24 25.89 -31.19
N ASP A 468 8.96 26.40 -32.39
CA ASP A 468 9.63 26.01 -33.63
C ASP A 468 9.89 27.26 -34.47
N ALA A 469 11.17 27.56 -34.69
CA ALA A 469 11.63 28.72 -35.46
C ALA A 469 11.04 30.08 -34.99
N GLY A 470 10.87 30.26 -33.67
CA GLY A 470 10.33 31.49 -33.08
C GLY A 470 8.80 31.55 -33.02
N GLU A 471 8.10 30.49 -33.47
CA GLU A 471 6.65 30.39 -33.41
C GLU A 471 6.22 29.30 -32.43
N TRP A 472 5.22 29.61 -31.60
CA TRP A 472 4.58 28.62 -30.74
C TRP A 472 3.62 27.76 -31.55
N LYS A 473 3.78 26.44 -31.46
CA LYS A 473 2.92 25.43 -32.09
C LYS A 473 2.33 24.52 -31.03
N VAL A 474 1.14 24.01 -31.33
CA VAL A 474 0.44 23.01 -30.51
C VAL A 474 0.29 21.75 -31.36
N VAL A 475 0.57 20.58 -30.78
CA VAL A 475 0.44 19.29 -31.46
C VAL A 475 -0.26 18.29 -30.55
N ASP A 476 -1.17 17.50 -31.11
CA ASP A 476 -1.75 16.35 -30.43
C ASP A 476 -0.68 15.26 -30.24
N VAL A 477 -0.46 14.87 -28.98
CA VAL A 477 0.52 13.86 -28.55
C VAL A 477 -0.14 12.68 -27.85
N SER A 478 -1.42 12.44 -28.13
CA SER A 478 -2.14 11.26 -27.66
C SER A 478 -1.46 9.97 -28.08
N ARG A 479 -0.81 10.02 -29.25
CA ARG A 479 0.09 8.97 -29.72
C ARG A 479 1.55 9.35 -29.49
N GLN A 480 2.23 8.54 -28.68
CA GLN A 480 3.65 8.71 -28.35
C GLN A 480 4.23 7.39 -27.82
N ASN A 481 5.51 7.12 -28.12
CA ASN A 481 6.20 5.94 -27.62
C ASN A 481 6.81 6.25 -26.24
N PRO A 482 6.33 5.60 -25.15
CA PRO A 482 6.75 5.93 -23.79
C PRO A 482 8.10 5.32 -23.41
N SER A 483 8.76 4.57 -24.30
CA SER A 483 10.01 3.84 -24.00
C SER A 483 11.17 4.73 -23.55
N LEU A 484 11.16 6.03 -23.86
CA LEU A 484 12.11 7.00 -23.28
C LEU A 484 12.08 6.99 -21.75
N LEU A 485 10.93 6.66 -21.15
CA LEU A 485 10.72 6.61 -19.70
C LEU A 485 10.46 5.18 -19.20
N ALA A 486 11.04 4.15 -19.83
CA ALA A 486 10.83 2.76 -19.43
C ALA A 486 11.10 2.55 -17.91
N GLY A 487 10.08 2.06 -17.19
CA GLY A 487 10.11 1.85 -15.72
C GLY A 487 10.02 3.13 -14.88
N ALA A 488 10.08 4.29 -15.51
CA ALA A 488 10.12 5.61 -14.89
C ALA A 488 8.89 6.47 -15.24
N GLY A 489 8.15 6.17 -16.31
CA GLY A 489 6.99 6.96 -16.74
C GLY A 489 6.10 6.33 -17.82
N ASP A 490 6.16 5.02 -18.04
CA ASP A 490 5.51 4.30 -19.15
C ASP A 490 4.18 3.60 -18.79
N LEU A 491 3.51 4.08 -17.74
CA LEU A 491 2.23 3.55 -17.27
C LEU A 491 1.05 4.20 -17.99
N ILE A 492 0.15 3.36 -18.48
CA ILE A 492 -1.24 3.72 -18.80
C ILE A 492 -2.10 3.29 -17.62
N THR A 493 -3.02 4.14 -17.17
CA THR A 493 -3.95 3.83 -16.06
C THR A 493 -5.16 4.78 -16.12
N THR A 494 -6.01 4.74 -15.09
CA THR A 494 -7.16 5.63 -14.88
C THR A 494 -7.13 6.19 -13.45
N ALA A 495 -7.83 7.29 -13.18
CA ALA A 495 -7.95 7.79 -11.80
C ALA A 495 -8.57 6.74 -10.86
N LYS A 496 -9.53 5.95 -11.35
CA LYS A 496 -10.12 4.83 -10.61
C LYS A 496 -9.06 3.82 -10.18
N ASP A 497 -8.24 3.34 -11.11
CA ASP A 497 -7.25 2.30 -10.82
C ASP A 497 -6.11 2.82 -9.94
N LEU A 498 -5.70 4.09 -10.12
CA LEU A 498 -4.78 4.76 -9.18
C LEU A 498 -5.36 4.82 -7.76
N SER A 499 -6.66 5.08 -7.64
CA SER A 499 -7.34 5.16 -6.35
C SER A 499 -7.42 3.78 -5.68
N THR A 500 -7.59 2.71 -6.45
CA THR A 500 -7.50 1.33 -5.92
C THR A 500 -6.07 0.99 -5.50
N PHE A 501 -5.08 1.29 -6.34
CA PHE A 501 -3.67 0.98 -6.06
C PHE A 501 -3.17 1.67 -4.79
N VAL A 502 -3.39 2.98 -4.65
CA VAL A 502 -2.88 3.74 -3.50
C VAL A 502 -3.56 3.30 -2.19
N SER A 503 -4.86 3.00 -2.22
CA SER A 503 -5.56 2.46 -1.05
C SER A 503 -5.01 1.09 -0.65
N ALA A 504 -4.80 0.16 -1.60
CA ALA A 504 -4.26 -1.16 -1.31
C ALA A 504 -2.79 -1.10 -0.81
N LEU A 505 -1.98 -0.22 -1.38
CA LEU A 505 -0.59 -0.01 -0.96
C LEU A 505 -0.53 0.45 0.51
N LEU A 506 -1.29 1.49 0.86
CA LEU A 506 -1.26 2.08 2.20
C LEU A 506 -2.02 1.24 3.24
N GLY A 507 -3.01 0.46 2.80
CA GLY A 507 -3.66 -0.58 3.59
C GLY A 507 -2.75 -1.77 3.92
N GLY A 508 -1.53 -1.84 3.35
CA GLY A 508 -0.58 -2.91 3.64
C GLY A 508 -0.83 -4.21 2.87
N GLU A 509 -1.71 -4.21 1.86
CA GLU A 509 -2.01 -5.39 1.06
C GLU A 509 -0.84 -5.79 0.14
N LEU A 510 -0.01 -4.82 -0.27
CA LEU A 510 1.06 -5.03 -1.25
C LEU A 510 2.45 -5.23 -0.64
N LEU A 511 2.68 -4.76 0.60
CA LEU A 511 3.99 -4.75 1.24
C LEU A 511 3.89 -5.12 2.73
N PRO A 512 4.83 -5.90 3.26
CA PRO A 512 4.90 -6.13 4.70
C PRO A 512 5.19 -4.82 5.44
N ALA A 513 4.63 -4.68 6.64
CA ALA A 513 4.65 -3.44 7.40
C ALA A 513 6.04 -2.77 7.54
N PRO A 514 7.16 -3.49 7.77
CA PRO A 514 8.48 -2.87 7.82
C PRO A 514 8.90 -2.20 6.51
N LEU A 515 8.61 -2.82 5.36
CA LEU A 515 8.98 -2.25 4.06
C LEU A 515 8.04 -1.12 3.64
N LEU A 516 6.77 -1.18 4.04
CA LEU A 516 5.87 -0.03 3.88
C LEU A 516 6.35 1.17 4.70
N ILE A 517 6.81 0.95 5.94
CA ILE A 517 7.41 2.02 6.77
C ILE A 517 8.66 2.61 6.07
N GLU A 518 9.54 1.76 5.54
CA GLU A 518 10.71 2.20 4.78
C GLU A 518 10.32 3.04 3.55
N MET A 519 9.29 2.62 2.82
CA MET A 519 8.72 3.33 1.68
C MET A 519 8.20 4.72 2.06
N LEU A 520 7.55 4.81 3.22
CA LEU A 520 6.91 6.02 3.76
C LEU A 520 7.86 6.88 4.61
N THR A 521 9.14 6.54 4.73
CA THR A 521 10.09 7.34 5.51
C THR A 521 10.74 8.40 4.62
N PRO A 522 10.40 9.70 4.76
CA PRO A 522 11.00 10.76 3.95
C PRO A 522 12.49 10.89 4.22
N HIS A 523 13.24 11.31 3.19
CA HIS A 523 14.67 11.50 3.29
C HIS A 523 15.17 12.64 2.40
N GLY A 524 16.22 13.30 2.87
CA GLY A 524 16.97 14.30 2.12
C GLY A 524 16.16 15.57 1.83
N LYS A 525 16.73 16.42 0.98
CA LYS A 525 16.17 17.74 0.64
C LYS A 525 14.87 17.68 -0.17
N LEU A 526 14.56 16.55 -0.80
CA LEU A 526 13.31 16.37 -1.55
C LEU A 526 12.15 15.85 -0.68
N GLY A 527 12.40 15.41 0.56
CA GLY A 527 11.36 14.80 1.41
C GLY A 527 10.76 13.51 0.83
N LEU A 528 11.52 12.82 -0.03
CA LEU A 528 11.05 11.66 -0.79
C LEU A 528 11.35 10.36 -0.02
N GLY A 529 10.36 9.47 0.05
CA GLY A 529 10.47 8.12 0.58
C GLY A 529 11.15 7.15 -0.40
N LEU A 530 10.54 6.00 -0.66
CA LEU A 530 10.93 5.10 -1.75
C LEU A 530 9.86 5.17 -2.85
N GLY A 531 10.06 6.00 -3.87
CA GLY A 531 9.12 6.14 -4.99
C GLY A 531 7.83 6.88 -4.70
N LEU A 532 7.79 7.69 -3.63
CA LEU A 532 6.72 8.64 -3.34
C LEU A 532 7.24 9.78 -2.46
N TRP A 533 6.55 10.91 -2.48
CA TRP A 533 6.73 12.01 -1.53
C TRP A 533 5.89 11.79 -0.29
N VAL A 534 6.41 12.27 0.84
CA VAL A 534 5.69 12.36 2.11
C VAL A 534 5.70 13.84 2.49
N GLN A 535 4.54 14.47 2.41
CA GLN A 535 4.39 15.90 2.59
C GLN A 535 3.60 16.19 3.86
N ASP A 536 4.23 16.93 4.77
CA ASP A 536 3.58 17.47 5.95
C ASP A 536 2.78 18.72 5.57
N LEU A 537 1.47 18.70 5.84
CA LEU A 537 0.56 19.84 5.66
C LEU A 537 0.34 20.60 6.98
N GLY A 538 1.14 20.32 8.01
CA GLY A 538 1.04 20.93 9.33
C GLY A 538 -0.21 20.45 10.09
N PRO A 539 -1.11 21.35 10.52
CA PRO A 539 -2.30 20.96 11.28
C PRO A 539 -3.27 20.06 10.50
N ASP A 540 -3.17 20.05 9.17
CA ASP A 540 -4.02 19.25 8.30
C ASP A 540 -3.53 17.80 8.12
N GLY A 541 -2.38 17.47 8.73
CA GLY A 541 -1.80 16.13 8.76
C GLY A 541 -0.80 15.89 7.63
N THR A 542 -0.53 14.62 7.34
CA THR A 542 0.46 14.21 6.35
C THR A 542 -0.21 13.51 5.18
N ILE A 543 0.17 13.92 3.97
CA ILE A 543 -0.20 13.23 2.74
C ILE A 543 1.01 12.53 2.14
N VAL A 544 0.72 11.49 1.37
CA VAL A 544 1.67 10.86 0.46
C VAL A 544 1.20 11.08 -0.96
N HIS A 545 2.14 11.31 -1.86
CA HIS A 545 1.79 11.47 -3.25
C HIS A 545 2.90 11.02 -4.18
N HIS A 546 2.53 10.67 -5.40
CA HIS A 546 3.43 10.74 -6.54
C HIS A 546 2.61 11.20 -7.73
N ASN A 547 2.88 12.42 -8.21
CA ASN A 547 2.23 12.93 -9.41
C ASN A 547 3.10 12.57 -10.62
N GLY A 548 2.50 12.53 -11.79
CA GLY A 548 3.23 12.24 -13.01
C GLY A 548 2.87 13.20 -14.12
N GLY A 549 3.89 13.68 -14.81
CA GLY A 549 3.76 14.20 -16.16
C GLY A 549 4.35 13.17 -17.11
N ALA A 550 3.57 12.71 -18.08
CA ALA A 550 4.14 12.06 -19.24
C ALA A 550 4.52 13.15 -20.26
N PRO A 551 5.53 12.93 -21.12
CA PRO A 551 5.97 13.94 -22.05
C PRO A 551 4.80 14.52 -22.87
N GLY A 552 4.64 15.83 -22.68
CA GLY A 552 4.00 16.75 -23.58
C GLY A 552 2.47 16.79 -23.67
N GLY A 553 1.69 16.07 -22.87
CA GLY A 553 0.23 16.13 -23.08
C GLY A 553 -0.65 15.79 -21.89
N TYR A 554 -0.05 15.21 -20.87
CA TYR A 554 -0.76 14.36 -19.93
C TYR A 554 -0.21 14.54 -18.52
N GLY A 555 -1.12 14.55 -17.56
CA GLY A 555 -0.82 14.55 -16.14
C GLY A 555 -1.66 13.52 -15.41
N ALA A 556 -1.11 12.97 -14.33
CA ALA A 556 -1.85 12.17 -13.38
C ALA A 556 -1.53 12.59 -11.95
N LEU A 557 -2.56 12.59 -11.10
CA LEU A 557 -2.44 12.83 -9.66
C LEU A 557 -2.72 11.53 -8.93
N MET A 558 -1.90 11.24 -7.92
CA MET A 558 -2.12 10.17 -6.96
C MET A 558 -1.69 10.65 -5.58
N ILE A 559 -2.68 10.98 -4.76
CA ILE A 559 -2.50 11.61 -3.44
C ILE A 559 -3.38 10.87 -2.43
N SER A 560 -2.85 10.60 -1.23
CA SER A 560 -3.58 9.94 -0.17
C SER A 560 -3.12 10.42 1.21
N THR A 561 -3.98 10.32 2.23
CA THR A 561 -3.53 10.31 3.63
C THR A 561 -2.75 9.04 3.93
N LEU A 562 -1.88 9.06 4.95
CA LEU A 562 -1.05 7.91 5.35
C LEU A 562 -1.85 6.64 5.67
N ASP A 563 -3.06 6.79 6.19
CA ASP A 563 -3.98 5.70 6.53
C ASP A 563 -4.84 5.21 5.36
N GLY A 564 -4.68 5.81 4.16
CA GLY A 564 -5.48 5.46 2.98
C GLY A 564 -6.95 5.88 3.04
N SER A 565 -7.39 6.56 4.11
CA SER A 565 -8.80 6.89 4.33
C SER A 565 -9.34 7.99 3.41
N ARG A 566 -8.44 8.87 2.92
CA ARG A 566 -8.77 9.93 1.98
C ARG A 566 -7.81 9.88 0.79
N THR A 567 -8.34 9.79 -0.43
CA THR A 567 -7.55 9.77 -1.67
C THR A 567 -8.06 10.81 -2.66
N LEU A 568 -7.14 11.48 -3.37
CA LEU A 568 -7.39 12.29 -4.55
C LEU A 568 -6.58 11.72 -5.71
N THR A 569 -7.27 11.30 -6.76
CA THR A 569 -6.65 10.82 -8.00
C THR A 569 -7.25 11.52 -9.19
N ALA A 570 -6.44 11.86 -10.19
CA ALA A 570 -6.94 12.57 -11.36
C ALA A 570 -6.17 12.22 -12.63
N SER A 571 -6.84 12.36 -13.76
CA SER A 571 -6.28 12.33 -15.11
C SER A 571 -6.42 13.73 -15.69
N LEU A 572 -5.35 14.28 -16.26
CA LEU A 572 -5.30 15.64 -16.82
C LEU A 572 -4.75 15.60 -18.23
N THR A 573 -5.27 16.46 -19.09
CA THR A 573 -4.72 16.72 -20.42
C THR A 573 -4.41 18.20 -20.60
N THR A 574 -3.26 18.51 -21.17
CA THR A 574 -2.84 19.88 -21.44
C THR A 574 -3.50 20.38 -22.72
N GLY A 575 -3.75 21.69 -22.80
CA GLY A 575 -4.36 22.35 -23.96
C GLY A 575 -3.36 23.22 -24.72
N GLU A 576 -3.82 24.40 -25.17
CA GLU A 576 -3.00 25.36 -25.90
C GLU A 576 -2.08 26.20 -25.00
N VAL A 577 -2.26 26.13 -23.68
CA VAL A 577 -1.49 26.89 -22.70
C VAL A 577 -0.49 25.96 -22.02
N ASP A 578 0.69 26.50 -21.68
CA ASP A 578 1.65 25.78 -20.86
C ASP A 578 1.17 25.79 -19.40
N PRO A 579 0.81 24.63 -18.84
CA PRO A 579 0.28 24.56 -17.48
C PRO A 579 1.38 24.74 -16.41
N ALA A 580 2.68 24.71 -16.77
CA ALA A 580 3.77 24.69 -15.80
C ALA A 580 3.75 25.88 -14.81
N ALA A 581 3.26 27.04 -15.26
CA ALA A 581 3.16 28.24 -14.42
C ALA A 581 1.95 28.24 -13.47
N VAL A 582 0.88 27.51 -13.81
CA VAL A 582 -0.43 27.58 -13.12
C VAL A 582 -0.75 26.33 -12.31
N PHE A 583 -0.22 25.18 -12.73
CA PHE A 583 -0.48 23.90 -12.11
C PHE A 583 -0.06 23.81 -10.64
N PRO A 584 1.09 24.37 -10.19
CA PRO A 584 1.45 24.35 -8.78
C PRO A 584 0.38 24.95 -7.87
N THR A 585 -0.18 26.10 -8.27
CA THR A 585 -1.24 26.78 -7.51
C THR A 585 -2.53 26.00 -7.55
N ALA A 586 -2.94 25.49 -8.73
CA ALA A 586 -4.14 24.67 -8.85
C ALA A 586 -4.06 23.38 -8.03
N LEU A 587 -2.89 22.73 -8.03
CA LEU A 587 -2.64 21.52 -7.23
C LEU A 587 -2.68 21.81 -5.73
N ALA A 588 -2.07 22.92 -5.28
CA ALA A 588 -2.13 23.31 -3.88
C ALA A 588 -3.58 23.57 -3.42
N GLU A 589 -4.40 24.21 -4.25
CA GLU A 589 -5.82 24.43 -3.96
C GLU A 589 -6.62 23.12 -3.93
N LEU A 590 -6.34 22.17 -4.83
CA LEU A 590 -6.93 20.84 -4.81
C LEU A 590 -6.59 20.08 -3.53
N ILE A 591 -5.32 20.07 -3.14
CA ILE A 591 -4.85 19.45 -1.91
C ILE A 591 -5.56 20.09 -0.71
N ARG A 592 -5.58 21.42 -0.63
CA ARG A 592 -6.27 22.14 0.44
C ARG A 592 -7.76 21.81 0.49
N THR A 593 -8.44 21.76 -0.66
CA THR A 593 -9.87 21.50 -0.72
C THR A 593 -10.24 20.08 -0.25
N VAL A 594 -9.38 19.10 -0.54
CA VAL A 594 -9.66 17.69 -0.20
C VAL A 594 -9.11 17.30 1.19
N PHE A 595 -7.95 17.82 1.57
CA PHE A 595 -7.22 17.35 2.76
C PHE A 595 -7.25 18.32 3.95
N ALA A 596 -7.48 19.62 3.74
CA ALA A 596 -7.48 20.58 4.85
C ALA A 596 -8.69 20.40 5.77
N THR A 597 -8.45 20.57 7.07
CA THR A 597 -9.42 20.38 8.16
C THR A 597 -10.31 21.61 8.42
N GLY A 598 -10.24 22.62 7.54
CA GLY A 598 -11.15 23.78 7.57
C GLY A 598 -10.69 24.97 8.41
N GLN A 599 -9.42 25.04 8.84
CA GLN A 599 -8.88 26.29 9.40
C GLN A 599 -8.17 27.11 8.32
N ALA A 600 -8.79 28.23 7.93
CA ALA A 600 -8.15 29.23 7.08
C ALA A 600 -6.98 29.88 7.84
N GLY A 601 -5.75 29.48 7.50
CA GLY A 601 -4.49 30.08 7.96
C GLY A 601 -3.62 30.48 6.75
N SER A 602 -2.92 31.59 6.89
CA SER A 602 -2.36 32.43 5.82
C SER A 602 -1.41 31.75 4.82
N THR A 603 -1.58 32.15 3.56
CA THR A 603 -0.71 32.00 2.40
C THR A 603 0.72 32.47 2.69
N ASP A 604 1.72 31.58 2.63
CA ASP A 604 3.04 31.89 2.04
C ASP A 604 4.05 30.72 2.01
N GLU A 605 3.85 29.58 2.68
CA GLU A 605 4.88 28.51 2.72
C GLU A 605 4.67 27.32 1.76
N ALA A 606 3.47 27.10 1.22
CA ALA A 606 3.19 25.94 0.35
C ALA A 606 3.63 26.11 -1.12
N ALA A 607 3.97 27.34 -1.54
CA ALA A 607 4.28 27.66 -2.93
C ALA A 607 5.68 27.21 -3.40
N GLU A 608 6.57 26.85 -2.46
CA GLU A 608 7.97 26.56 -2.79
C GLU A 608 8.25 25.06 -3.11
N GLN A 609 7.33 24.15 -2.78
CA GLN A 609 7.54 22.69 -2.92
C GLN A 609 6.79 22.03 -4.09
N ALA A 610 5.88 22.73 -4.77
CA ALA A 610 5.05 22.19 -5.85
C ALA A 610 5.56 22.52 -7.27
N ARG A 611 6.86 22.81 -7.46
CA ARG A 611 7.40 23.03 -8.81
C ARG A 611 7.40 21.71 -9.60
N PRO A 612 6.90 21.69 -10.85
CA PRO A 612 7.11 20.55 -11.73
C PRO A 612 8.61 20.43 -11.99
N THR A 613 9.23 19.34 -11.54
CA THR A 613 10.54 18.93 -12.02
C THR A 613 10.37 18.48 -13.48
N SER A 614 11.08 19.17 -14.38
CA SER A 614 11.12 18.88 -15.82
C SER A 614 11.64 17.48 -16.11
#